data_AF-A0A1H2LH90-F1
#
_entry.id   AF-A0A1H2LH90-F1
#
_cell.length_a   1.000
_cell.length_b   1.000
_cell.length_c   1.000
_cell.angle_alpha   90.00
_cell.angle_beta   90.00
_cell.angle_gamma   90.00
#
_symmetry.space_group_name_H-M   'P 1'
#
loop_
_entity.id
_entity.type
_entity.pdbx_description
1 polymer ?
#
loop_
_entity_poly.entity_id
_entity_poly.type
_entity_poly.pdbx_seq_one_letter_code
_entity_poly.pdbx_strand_id
1 'polypeptide(L)'
;MRAFERPMMIVSLVFIGVMVVLGWYTIIAAHGNTTGLLIGALASIMVGVGAWGWRRDSMNLCATAALGAGLLFPTPFGLIPMIFGFILFTLIVSLDLLATFSGE
;
A
#
# COMPACT_ATOMS: atom_id res chain seq x y z
N MET A 1 -1.60 8.48 -19.16
CA MET A 1 -0.70 8.48 -18.00
C MET A 1 0.27 9.62 -18.12
N ARG A 2 0.25 10.52 -17.15
CA ARG A 2 1.26 11.58 -17.04
C ARG A 2 2.60 10.97 -16.59
N ALA A 3 3.70 11.61 -16.97
CA ALA A 3 5.05 11.10 -16.67
C ALA A 3 5.32 10.90 -15.17
N PHE A 4 4.58 11.60 -14.30
CA PHE A 4 4.71 11.55 -12.84
C PHE A 4 3.84 10.48 -12.16
N GLU A 5 2.82 9.93 -12.84
CA GLU A 5 1.90 8.95 -12.26
C GLU A 5 2.57 7.57 -12.13
N ARG A 6 3.33 7.17 -13.15
CA ARG A 6 4.08 5.92 -13.18
C ARG A 6 5.08 5.76 -12.04
N PRO A 7 5.99 6.72 -11.76
CA PRO A 7 6.94 6.55 -10.65
C PRO A 7 6.24 6.45 -9.30
N MET A 8 5.15 7.20 -9.08
CA MET A 8 4.37 7.11 -7.84
C MET A 8 3.70 5.75 -7.66
N MET A 9 3.10 5.20 -8.71
CA MET A 9 2.52 3.86 -8.68
C MET A 9 3.59 2.78 -8.40
N ILE A 10 4.81 2.93 -8.97
CA ILE A 10 5.92 2.01 -8.72
C ILE A 10 6.32 2.06 -7.24
N VAL A 11 6.46 3.27 -6.67
CA VAL A 11 6.79 3.45 -5.25
C VAL A 11 5.73 2.80 -4.36
N SER A 12 4.44 2.95 -4.67
CA SER A 12 3.36 2.27 -3.94
C SER A 12 3.46 0.74 -4.04
N LEU A 13 3.73 0.18 -5.22
CA LEU A 13 3.90 -1.26 -5.38
C LEU A 13 5.11 -1.79 -4.61
N VAL A 14 6.24 -1.08 -4.67
CA VAL A 14 7.45 -1.45 -3.93
C VAL A 14 7.17 -1.43 -2.44
N PHE A 15 6.48 -0.39 -1.95
CA PHE A 15 6.09 -0.28 -0.55
C PHE A 15 5.17 -1.43 -0.12
N ILE A 16 4.14 -1.74 -0.91
CA ILE A 16 3.25 -2.89 -0.67
C ILE A 16 4.07 -4.18 -0.63
N GLY A 17 4.99 -4.40 -1.58
CA GLY A 17 5.85 -5.58 -1.63
C GLY A 17 6.71 -5.72 -0.37
N VAL A 18 7.32 -4.62 0.10
CA VAL A 18 8.10 -4.61 1.36
C VAL A 18 7.21 -4.94 2.56
N MET A 19 6.00 -4.39 2.63
CA MET A 19 5.06 -4.68 3.72
C MET A 19 4.61 -6.13 3.76
N VAL A 20 4.42 -6.76 2.59
CA VAL A 20 4.07 -8.18 2.52
C VAL A 20 5.17 -9.03 3.12
N VAL A 21 6.41 -8.78 2.70
CA VAL A 21 7.56 -9.55 3.17
C VAL A 21 7.75 -9.34 4.68
N LEU A 22 7.71 -8.09 5.15
CA LEU A 22 7.85 -7.77 6.57
C LEU A 22 6.69 -8.32 7.39
N GLY A 23 5.45 -8.15 6.94
CA GLY A 23 4.26 -8.57 7.64
C GLY A 23 4.09 -10.08 7.74
N TRP A 24 4.53 -10.84 6.74
CA TRP A 24 4.57 -12.30 6.85
C TRP A 24 5.73 -12.79 7.71
N TYR A 25 6.90 -12.16 7.60
CA TYR A 25 8.05 -12.48 8.45
C TYR A 25 7.71 -12.33 9.95
N THR A 26 6.96 -11.29 10.31
CA THR A 26 6.61 -11.00 11.70
C THR A 26 5.58 -11.96 12.25
N ILE A 27 4.61 -12.40 11.43
CA ILE A 27 3.64 -13.44 11.81
C ILE A 27 4.36 -14.77 12.09
N ILE A 28 5.31 -15.15 11.23
CA ILE A 28 6.10 -16.37 11.38
C ILE A 28 7.01 -16.28 12.62
N ALA A 29 7.70 -15.15 12.81
CA ALA A 29 8.58 -14.91 13.96
C ALA A 29 7.81 -14.85 15.29
N ALA A 30 6.56 -14.37 15.28
CA ALA A 30 5.69 -14.28 16.45
C ALA A 30 4.98 -15.62 16.79
N HIS A 31 5.46 -16.75 16.26
CA HIS A 31 4.90 -18.08 16.51
C HIS A 31 3.43 -18.25 16.09
N GLY A 32 3.00 -17.57 15.02
CA GLY A 32 1.76 -17.92 14.33
C GLY A 32 0.48 -17.75 15.15
N ASN A 33 0.37 -16.68 15.93
CA ASN A 33 -0.89 -16.35 16.60
C ASN A 33 -2.03 -16.22 15.56
N THR A 34 -3.15 -16.91 15.78
CA THR A 34 -4.30 -17.00 14.86
C THR A 34 -4.79 -15.63 14.39
N THR A 35 -4.77 -14.63 15.28
CA THR A 35 -5.14 -13.25 14.96
C THR A 35 -4.19 -12.61 13.95
N GLY A 36 -2.88 -12.86 14.08
CA GLY A 36 -1.87 -12.36 13.13
C GLY A 36 -2.03 -12.98 11.74
N LEU A 37 -2.36 -14.26 11.68
CA LEU A 37 -2.67 -14.97 10.42
C LEU A 37 -3.90 -14.40 9.71
N LEU A 38 -4.99 -14.14 10.45
CA LEU A 38 -6.21 -13.54 9.89
C LEU A 38 -5.96 -12.14 9.35
N ILE A 39 -5.26 -11.31 10.13
CA ILE A 39 -4.91 -9.94 9.73
C ILE A 39 -3.96 -9.96 8.53
N GLY A 40 -2.96 -10.84 8.52
CA GLY A 40 -2.05 -11.02 7.38
C GLY A 40 -2.74 -11.49 6.11
N ALA A 41 -3.75 -12.37 6.22
CA ALA A 41 -4.56 -12.80 5.10
C ALA A 41 -5.40 -11.63 4.52
N LEU A 42 -6.03 -10.83 5.38
CA LEU A 42 -6.74 -9.61 4.96
C LEU A 42 -5.81 -8.58 4.33
N ALA A 43 -4.62 -8.38 4.90
CA ALA A 43 -3.60 -7.49 4.37
C ALA A 43 -3.10 -7.96 3.00
N SER A 44 -3.02 -9.28 2.78
CA SER A 44 -2.65 -9.86 1.48
C SER A 44 -3.67 -9.58 0.38
N ILE A 45 -4.95 -9.37 0.72
CA ILE A 45 -5.97 -8.93 -0.24
C ILE A 45 -5.63 -7.52 -0.76
N MET A 46 -5.09 -6.64 0.09
CA MET A 46 -4.69 -5.28 -0.33
C MET A 46 -3.55 -5.31 -1.35
N VAL A 47 -2.70 -6.33 -1.32
CA VAL A 47 -1.67 -6.56 -2.35
C VAL A 47 -2.30 -6.88 -3.68
N GLY A 48 -3.33 -7.74 -3.67
CA GLY A 48 -4.14 -8.05 -4.84
C GLY A 48 -4.81 -6.80 -5.41
N VAL A 49 -5.36 -5.93 -4.55
CA VAL A 49 -5.93 -4.64 -4.95
C VAL A 49 -4.86 -3.73 -5.55
N GLY A 50 -3.65 -3.68 -4.99
CA GLY A 50 -2.54 -2.90 -5.52
C GLY A 50 -2.08 -3.37 -6.90
N ALA A 51 -1.95 -4.70 -7.09
CA ALA A 51 -1.62 -5.30 -8.39
C ALA A 51 -2.74 -5.10 -9.43
N TRP A 52 -4.00 -5.17 -9.00
CA TRP A 52 -5.14 -4.86 -9.85
C TRP A 52 -5.17 -3.38 -10.25
N GLY A 53 -4.93 -2.48 -9.29
CA GLY A 53 -4.82 -1.04 -9.51
C GLY A 53 -3.74 -0.70 -10.52
N TRP A 54 -2.59 -1.40 -10.43
CA TRP A 54 -1.52 -1.30 -11.43
C TRP A 54 -1.97 -1.75 -12.83
N ARG A 55 -2.68 -2.87 -12.94
CA ARG A 55 -3.16 -3.38 -14.24
C ARG A 55 -4.23 -2.49 -14.88
N ARG A 56 -4.99 -1.74 -14.07
CA ARG A 56 -6.01 -0.79 -14.52
C ARG A 56 -5.52 0.64 -14.61
N ASP A 57 -4.22 0.87 -14.41
CA ASP A 57 -3.62 2.20 -14.50
C ASP A 57 -4.29 3.22 -13.57
N SER A 58 -4.81 2.75 -12.43
CA SER A 58 -5.60 3.54 -11.49
C SER A 58 -4.78 3.88 -10.25
N MET A 59 -4.35 5.15 -10.18
CA MET A 59 -3.54 5.67 -9.07
C MET A 59 -4.25 5.55 -7.71
N ASN A 60 -5.56 5.83 -7.67
CA ASN A 60 -6.36 5.76 -6.44
C ASN A 60 -6.46 4.34 -5.87
N LEU A 61 -6.49 3.31 -6.72
CA LEU A 61 -6.47 1.92 -6.26
C LEU A 61 -5.10 1.53 -5.70
N CYS A 62 -4.01 1.98 -6.30
CA CYS A 62 -2.66 1.77 -5.76
C CYS A 62 -2.45 2.52 -4.44
N ALA A 63 -2.99 3.73 -4.30
CA ALA A 63 -2.91 4.53 -3.08
C ALA A 63 -3.67 3.87 -1.90
N THR A 64 -4.92 3.47 -2.14
CA THR A 64 -5.73 2.79 -1.13
C THR A 64 -5.12 1.44 -0.73
N ALA A 65 -4.56 0.70 -1.68
CA ALA A 65 -3.82 -0.52 -1.40
C ALA A 65 -2.55 -0.27 -0.55
N ALA A 66 -1.80 0.81 -0.81
CA ALA A 66 -0.61 1.14 -0.03
C ALA A 66 -0.96 1.54 1.41
N LEU A 67 -2.03 2.31 1.60
CA LEU A 67 -2.54 2.65 2.93
C LEU A 67 -3.07 1.40 3.66
N GLY A 68 -3.85 0.57 2.97
CA GLY A 68 -4.37 -0.68 3.52
C GLY A 68 -3.27 -1.64 3.93
N ALA A 69 -2.23 -1.79 3.10
CA ALA A 69 -1.06 -2.61 3.42
C ALA A 69 -0.31 -2.07 4.64
N GLY A 70 -0.07 -0.76 4.71
CA GLY A 70 0.63 -0.15 5.86
C GLY A 70 -0.17 -0.18 7.18
N LEU A 71 -1.50 -0.22 7.11
CA LEU A 71 -2.37 -0.24 8.28
C LEU A 71 -2.69 -1.66 8.77
N LEU A 72 -2.80 -2.62 7.84
CA LEU A 72 -3.20 -3.98 8.15
C LEU A 72 -2.01 -4.92 8.39
N PHE A 73 -0.84 -4.72 7.78
CA PHE A 73 0.27 -5.64 8.03
C PHE A 73 0.83 -5.45 9.45
N PRO A 74 0.87 -6.52 10.28
CA PRO A 74 1.47 -6.44 11.61
C PRO A 74 2.98 -6.30 11.47
N THR A 75 3.56 -5.22 11.98
CA THR A 75 5.01 -4.96 11.89
C THR A 75 5.57 -4.61 13.26
N PRO A 76 6.86 -4.92 13.54
CA PRO A 76 7.50 -4.65 14.82
C PRO A 76 7.78 -3.16 15.00
N PHE A 77 7.74 -2.40 13.90
CA PHE A 77 7.98 -0.97 13.84
C PHE A 77 6.75 -0.13 14.22
N GLY A 78 5.64 -0.76 14.61
CA GLY A 78 4.45 -0.08 15.12
C GLY A 78 3.84 0.87 14.09
N LEU A 79 3.78 2.16 14.44
CA LEU A 79 3.10 3.20 13.66
C LEU A 79 3.87 3.68 12.42
N ILE A 80 5.19 3.42 12.33
CA ILE A 80 6.04 3.89 11.22
C ILE A 80 5.47 3.49 9.84
N PRO A 81 5.22 2.19 9.56
CA PRO A 81 4.65 1.74 8.30
C PRO A 81 3.28 2.36 7.98
N MET A 82 2.47 2.63 9.00
CA MET A 82 1.18 3.31 8.84
C MET A 82 1.36 4.76 8.38
N ILE A 83 2.30 5.50 8.99
CA ILE A 83 2.61 6.90 8.61
C ILE A 83 3.08 6.96 7.15
N PHE A 84 3.99 6.07 6.74
CA PHE A 84 4.45 6.02 5.35
C PHE A 84 3.33 5.72 4.36
N GLY A 85 2.45 4.76 4.69
CA GLY A 85 1.28 4.44 3.84
C GLY A 85 0.33 5.62 3.71
N PHE A 86 0.12 6.38 4.80
CA PHE A 86 -0.69 7.58 4.81
C PHE A 86 -0.09 8.73 3.98
N ILE A 87 1.22 8.94 4.08
CA ILE A 87 1.95 9.94 3.29
C ILE A 87 1.83 9.61 1.78
N LEU A 88 2.07 8.36 1.39
CA LEU A 88 1.93 7.91 0.00
C LEU A 88 0.53 8.10 -0.53
N PHE A 89 -0.49 7.74 0.27
CA PHE A 89 -1.88 7.96 -0.09
C PHE A 89 -2.19 9.44 -0.31
N THR A 90 -1.77 10.29 0.62
CA THR A 90 -2.03 11.74 0.56
C THR A 90 -1.34 12.37 -0.65
N LEU A 91 -0.10 11.97 -0.94
CA LEU A 91 0.64 12.41 -2.13
C LEU A 91 -0.07 12.02 -3.43
N ILE A 92 -0.51 10.76 -3.55
CA ILE A 92 -1.16 10.28 -4.76
C ILE A 92 -2.51 10.96 -4.98
N VAL A 93 -3.33 11.07 -3.93
CA VAL A 93 -4.62 11.78 -4.01
C VAL A 93 -4.42 13.26 -4.31
N SER A 94 -3.42 13.90 -3.71
CA SER A 94 -3.10 15.31 -3.99
C SER A 94 -2.65 15.51 -5.44
N LEU A 95 -1.85 14.58 -5.98
CA LEU A 95 -1.43 14.60 -7.38
C LEU A 95 -2.60 14.36 -8.35
N ASP A 96 -3.51 13.44 -8.02
CA ASP A 96 -4.72 13.15 -8.82
C ASP A 96 -5.68 14.35 -8.85
N LEU A 97 -5.87 15.01 -7.69
CA LEU A 97 -6.65 16.24 -7.58
C LEU A 97 -5.98 17.38 -8.35
N LEU A 98 -4.67 17.58 -8.18
CA LEU A 98 -3.92 18.60 -8.92
C LEU A 98 -4.02 18.37 -10.43
N ALA A 99 -3.92 17.12 -10.87
CA ALA A 99 -4.08 16.73 -12.26
C ALA A 99 -5.49 17.10 -12.77
N THR A 100 -6.53 16.78 -12.00
CA THR A 100 -7.93 17.09 -12.32
C THR A 100 -8.19 18.60 -12.41
N PHE A 101 -7.66 19.39 -11.46
CA PHE A 101 -7.89 20.84 -11.42
C PHE A 101 -7.01 21.64 -12.38
N SER A 102 -5.86 21.10 -12.80
CA SER A 102 -4.98 21.73 -13.79
C SER A 102 -5.51 21.67 -15.23
N GLY A 103 -6.61 20.95 -15.48
CA GLY A 103 -7.26 20.91 -16.79
C GLY A 103 -6.46 20.22 -17.90
N GLU A 104 -5.43 19.45 -17.52
CA GLU A 104 -4.64 18.59 -18.43
C GLU A 104 -5.24 17.19 -18.61
#